data_AF-A0A1H3WUB9-F1
#
_entry.id   AF-A0A1H3WUB9-F1
#
_cell.length_a   1.000
_cell.length_b   1.000
_cell.length_c   1.000
_cell.angle_alpha   90.00
_cell.angle_beta   90.00
_cell.angle_gamma   90.00
#
_symmetry.space_group_name_H-M   'P 1'
#
loop_
_entity.id
_entity.type
_entity.pdbx_description
1 polymer ?
#
loop_
_entity_poly.entity_id
_entity_poly.type
_entity_poly.pdbx_seq_one_letter_code
_entity_poly.pdbx_strand_id
1 'polypeptide(L)'
;MKAILLFAITILLFSCSDDEFNSTKKSILIEKENSLTAQEKIRELLLKTEGDYEQLACIFNNSPSSTKRLKNGETFATPEAEIEINKHYNYFIVKENSIDDFKADCISYKWYNHTKSFMSNWWFWGVFVILIIISFATLDMDGNELLIIFLVLLFYAVVWLLNYFGGEPVFSGVPDNFINTLDTVWESKI
;
A
#
# COMPACT_ATOMS: atom_id res chain seq x y z
N MET A 1 -43.11 -17.03 -1.76
CA MET A 1 -43.10 -16.13 -2.95
C MET A 1 -43.30 -14.65 -2.60
N LYS A 2 -44.14 -14.27 -1.60
CA LYS A 2 -44.30 -12.87 -1.17
C LYS A 2 -43.12 -12.26 -0.38
N ALA A 3 -42.31 -13.08 0.29
CA ALA A 3 -41.15 -12.61 1.07
C ALA A 3 -39.93 -12.22 0.21
N ILE A 4 -39.76 -12.85 -0.97
CA ILE A 4 -38.62 -12.61 -1.87
C ILE A 4 -38.77 -11.24 -2.57
N LEU A 5 -40.01 -10.84 -2.88
CA LEU A 5 -40.28 -9.55 -3.50
C LEU A 5 -40.03 -8.36 -2.55
N LEU A 6 -40.28 -8.53 -1.24
CA LEU A 6 -40.05 -7.49 -0.25
C LEU A 6 -38.55 -7.23 -0.02
N PHE A 7 -37.73 -8.28 -0.06
CA PHE A 7 -36.27 -8.19 0.11
C PHE A 7 -35.57 -7.54 -1.09
N ALA A 8 -36.08 -7.77 -2.31
CA ALA A 8 -35.56 -7.15 -3.52
C ALA A 8 -35.81 -5.63 -3.59
N ILE A 9 -36.93 -5.15 -3.03
CA ILE A 9 -37.26 -3.72 -3.00
C ILE A 9 -36.42 -2.96 -1.97
N THR A 10 -36.06 -3.59 -0.85
CA THR A 10 -35.15 -2.98 0.14
C THR A 10 -33.71 -2.82 -0.36
N ILE A 11 -33.23 -3.70 -1.25
CA ILE A 11 -31.86 -3.59 -1.82
C ILE A 11 -31.79 -2.46 -2.85
N LEU A 12 -32.88 -2.17 -3.56
CA LEU A 12 -32.92 -1.11 -4.58
C LEU A 12 -33.06 0.31 -4.00
N LEU A 13 -33.44 0.46 -2.72
CA LEU A 13 -33.61 1.76 -2.07
C LEU A 13 -32.35 2.26 -1.33
N PHE A 14 -31.30 1.44 -1.21
CA PHE A 14 -30.01 1.86 -0.66
C PHE A 14 -29.04 2.43 -1.70
N SER A 15 -29.45 2.54 -2.95
CA SER A 15 -28.58 2.93 -4.06
C SER A 15 -29.12 4.17 -4.78
N CYS A 16 -29.27 5.28 -4.07
CA CYS A 16 -29.49 6.58 -4.72
C CYS A 16 -29.34 7.72 -3.71
N SER A 17 -28.12 8.19 -3.47
CA SER A 17 -27.86 9.46 -2.76
C SER A 17 -26.42 9.97 -2.90
N ASP A 18 -25.47 9.12 -3.27
CA ASP A 18 -24.05 9.46 -3.14
C ASP A 18 -23.45 10.16 -4.36
N ASP A 19 -24.08 10.07 -5.54
CA ASP A 19 -23.47 10.53 -6.78
C ASP A 19 -23.33 12.06 -6.88
N GLU A 20 -24.30 12.83 -6.37
CA GLU A 20 -24.30 14.29 -6.48
C GLU A 20 -23.37 14.95 -5.44
N PHE A 21 -23.29 14.37 -4.24
CA PHE A 21 -22.34 14.78 -3.20
C PHE A 21 -20.90 14.40 -3.57
N ASN A 22 -20.68 13.18 -4.09
CA ASN A 22 -19.37 12.75 -4.56
C ASN A 22 -18.90 13.54 -5.79
N SER A 23 -19.81 13.90 -6.71
CA SER A 23 -19.52 14.79 -7.84
C SER A 23 -19.04 16.16 -7.39
N THR A 24 -19.76 16.80 -6.45
CA THR A 24 -19.41 18.12 -5.91
C THR A 24 -18.11 18.08 -5.09
N LYS A 25 -17.91 17.05 -4.28
CA LYS A 25 -16.67 16.82 -3.52
C LYS A 25 -15.49 16.63 -4.48
N LYS A 26 -15.68 15.85 -5.55
CA LYS A 26 -14.67 15.61 -6.58
C LYS A 26 -14.32 16.87 -7.37
N SER A 27 -15.29 17.73 -7.70
CA SER A 27 -14.99 19.00 -8.39
C SER A 27 -14.21 19.97 -7.51
N ILE A 28 -14.54 20.08 -6.22
CA ILE A 28 -13.78 20.89 -5.24
C ILE A 28 -12.36 20.35 -5.07
N LEU A 29 -12.19 19.03 -5.06
CA LEU A 29 -10.88 18.38 -4.94
C LEU A 29 -10.01 18.57 -6.19
N ILE A 30 -10.60 18.62 -7.40
CA ILE A 30 -9.90 18.92 -8.65
C ILE A 30 -9.49 20.41 -8.72
N GLU A 31 -10.34 21.31 -8.24
CA GLU A 31 -10.00 22.73 -8.14
C GLU A 31 -8.89 22.97 -7.11
N LYS A 32 -8.91 22.23 -6.00
CA LYS A 32 -7.83 22.17 -5.02
C LYS A 32 -6.56 21.56 -5.62
N GLU A 33 -6.64 20.51 -6.43
CA GLU A 33 -5.49 19.89 -7.10
C GLU A 33 -4.72 20.89 -7.98
N ASN A 34 -5.43 21.72 -8.75
CA ASN A 34 -4.83 22.67 -9.69
C ASN A 34 -4.25 23.92 -9.02
N SER A 35 -4.64 24.20 -7.77
CA SER A 35 -4.17 25.36 -7.02
C SER A 35 -3.01 25.06 -6.08
N LEU A 36 -2.81 23.78 -5.71
CA LEU A 36 -1.76 23.38 -4.78
C LEU A 36 -0.41 23.21 -5.47
N THR A 37 0.61 23.77 -4.82
CA THR A 37 2.01 23.53 -5.14
C THR A 37 2.42 22.10 -4.80
N ALA A 38 3.50 21.60 -5.43
CA ALA A 38 4.07 20.29 -5.11
C ALA A 38 4.40 20.14 -3.60
N GLN A 39 4.83 21.24 -2.97
CA GLN A 39 5.19 21.31 -1.55
C GLN A 39 3.97 21.07 -0.66
N GLU A 40 2.83 21.66 -1.00
CA GLU A 40 1.58 21.46 -0.27
C GLU A 40 1.02 20.05 -0.47
N LYS A 41 1.12 19.50 -1.69
CA LYS A 41 0.74 18.11 -1.97
C LYS A 41 1.57 17.12 -1.15
N ILE A 42 2.89 17.33 -1.06
CA ILE A 42 3.76 16.52 -0.19
C ILE A 42 3.33 16.67 1.28
N ARG A 43 2.99 17.87 1.74
CA ARG A 43 2.51 18.07 3.12
C ARG A 43 1.22 17.27 3.40
N GLU A 44 0.26 17.27 2.48
CA GLU A 44 -0.99 16.50 2.68
C GLU A 44 -0.74 14.99 2.65
N LEU A 45 0.16 14.52 1.79
CA LEU A 45 0.58 13.12 1.77
C LEU A 45 1.32 12.71 3.05
N LEU A 46 2.15 13.60 3.62
CA LEU A 46 2.78 13.37 4.92
C LEU A 46 1.76 13.28 6.06
N LEU A 47 0.67 14.05 6.02
CA LEU A 47 -0.39 13.92 7.03
C LEU A 47 -1.06 12.53 6.97
N LYS A 48 -1.14 11.92 5.78
CA LYS A 48 -1.63 10.54 5.61
C LYS A 48 -0.63 9.49 6.13
N THR A 49 0.68 9.74 6.05
CA THR A 49 1.73 8.88 6.60
C THR A 49 2.07 9.21 8.05
N GLU A 50 1.22 9.94 8.78
CA GLU A 50 1.48 10.35 10.17
C GLU A 50 2.80 11.12 10.36
N GLY A 51 3.29 11.77 9.30
CA GLY A 51 4.55 12.52 9.29
C GLY A 51 5.79 11.68 9.02
N ASP A 52 5.64 10.41 8.61
CA ASP A 52 6.76 9.53 8.27
C ASP A 52 7.34 9.89 6.88
N TYR A 53 8.51 10.53 6.89
CA TYR A 53 9.27 10.89 5.69
C TYR A 53 9.93 9.68 5.03
N GLU A 54 10.31 8.66 5.80
CA GLU A 54 10.96 7.47 5.26
C GLU A 54 9.95 6.64 4.49
N GLN A 55 8.74 6.51 5.03
CA GLN A 55 7.62 5.90 4.34
C GLN A 55 7.29 6.61 3.03
N LEU A 56 7.12 7.93 3.08
CA LEU A 56 6.80 8.71 1.88
C LEU A 56 7.93 8.66 0.85
N ALA A 57 9.19 8.72 1.31
CA ALA A 57 10.36 8.58 0.45
C ALA A 57 10.45 7.19 -0.18
N CYS A 58 10.08 6.13 0.54
CA CYS A 58 10.00 4.79 -0.04
C CYS A 58 8.95 4.72 -1.16
N ILE A 59 7.78 5.33 -0.94
CA ILE A 59 6.70 5.35 -1.93
C ILE A 59 7.13 6.08 -3.20
N PHE A 60 7.80 7.23 -3.04
CA PHE A 60 8.37 8.00 -4.14
C PHE A 60 9.69 7.45 -4.68
N ASN A 61 10.21 6.37 -4.10
CA ASN A 61 11.52 5.82 -4.43
C ASN A 61 12.63 6.90 -4.49
N ASN A 62 12.60 7.82 -3.51
CA ASN A 62 13.55 8.92 -3.39
C ASN A 62 14.23 8.89 -2.01
N SER A 63 15.16 9.82 -1.76
CA SER A 63 15.78 9.94 -0.44
C SER A 63 14.92 10.76 0.54
N PRO A 64 14.84 10.37 1.83
CA PRO A 64 14.11 11.12 2.85
C PRO A 64 14.53 12.59 2.95
N SER A 65 15.83 12.88 2.84
CA SER A 65 16.33 14.26 2.80
C SER A 65 15.81 15.07 1.60
N SER A 66 15.66 14.45 0.43
CA SER A 66 15.11 15.08 -0.78
C SER A 66 13.64 15.47 -0.57
N THR A 67 12.81 14.53 -0.11
CA THR A 67 11.41 14.79 0.25
C THR A 67 11.29 15.90 1.29
N LYS A 68 12.17 15.91 2.29
CA LYS A 68 12.18 16.94 3.35
C LYS A 68 12.50 18.33 2.80
N ARG A 69 13.52 18.46 1.95
CA ARG A 69 13.90 19.73 1.30
C ARG A 69 12.80 20.26 0.40
N LEU A 70 12.20 19.40 -0.42
CA LEU A 70 11.06 19.75 -1.26
C LEU A 70 9.90 20.28 -0.42
N LYS A 71 9.52 19.56 0.64
CA LYS A 71 8.45 19.99 1.56
C LYS A 71 8.75 21.32 2.25
N ASN A 72 10.02 21.60 2.58
CA ASN A 72 10.44 22.83 3.25
C ASN A 72 10.60 24.01 2.28
N GLY A 73 10.54 23.77 0.97
CA GLY A 73 10.81 24.77 -0.05
C GLY A 73 12.28 25.17 -0.16
N GLU A 74 13.19 24.28 0.27
CA GLU A 74 14.63 24.44 0.09
C GLU A 74 15.06 24.13 -1.36
N THR A 75 14.23 23.35 -2.07
CA THR A 75 14.40 22.95 -3.48
C THR A 75 13.04 23.00 -4.19
N PHE A 76 13.06 23.05 -5.53
CA PHE A 76 11.85 22.91 -6.36
C PHE A 76 11.74 21.50 -6.93
N ALA A 77 10.53 20.98 -7.05
CA ALA A 77 10.29 19.71 -7.72
C ALA A 77 10.64 19.83 -9.21
N THR A 78 11.29 18.82 -9.77
CA THR A 78 11.43 18.70 -11.23
C THR A 78 10.05 18.44 -11.87
N PRO A 79 9.87 18.71 -13.18
CA PRO A 79 8.61 18.38 -13.86
C PRO A 79 8.21 16.91 -13.72
N GLU A 80 9.19 16.00 -13.75
CA GLU A 80 8.97 14.56 -13.56
C GLU A 80 8.49 14.25 -12.13
N ALA A 81 9.11 14.86 -11.11
CA ALA A 81 8.68 14.71 -9.72
C ALA A 81 7.28 15.28 -9.48
N GLU A 82 6.94 16.42 -10.09
CA GLU A 82 5.60 16.99 -9.98
C GLU A 82 4.53 16.05 -10.54
N ILE A 83 4.78 15.39 -11.68
CA ILE A 83 3.87 14.40 -12.25
C ILE A 83 3.66 13.24 -11.26
N GLU A 84 4.73 12.75 -10.65
CA GLU A 84 4.66 11.65 -9.70
C GLU A 84 3.95 12.02 -8.40
N ILE A 85 4.24 13.21 -7.85
CA ILE A 85 3.55 13.75 -6.68
C ILE A 85 2.06 13.93 -6.97
N ASN A 86 1.70 14.48 -8.13
CA ASN A 86 0.32 14.66 -8.54
C ASN A 86 -0.43 13.34 -8.65
N LYS A 87 0.21 12.32 -9.24
CA LYS A 87 -0.38 10.98 -9.38
C LYS A 87 -0.74 10.40 -8.01
N HIS A 88 0.19 10.42 -7.05
CA HIS A 88 -0.05 9.88 -5.71
C HIS A 88 -1.05 10.74 -4.93
N TYR A 89 -0.94 12.07 -4.99
CA TYR A 89 -1.90 12.99 -4.39
C TYR A 89 -3.34 12.70 -4.87
N ASN A 90 -3.53 12.56 -6.18
CA ASN A 90 -4.85 12.28 -6.74
C ASN A 90 -5.37 10.90 -6.33
N TYR A 91 -4.50 9.91 -6.29
CA TYR A 91 -4.92 8.57 -5.95
C TYR A 91 -5.28 8.44 -4.46
N PHE A 92 -4.58 9.10 -3.54
CA PHE A 92 -4.76 8.87 -2.10
C PHE A 92 -5.54 9.97 -1.37
N ILE A 93 -5.44 11.23 -1.83
CA ILE A 93 -6.18 12.34 -1.25
C ILE A 93 -7.50 12.53 -1.98
N VAL A 94 -7.48 12.61 -3.32
CA VAL A 94 -8.69 12.93 -4.09
C VAL A 94 -9.64 11.75 -4.19
N LYS A 95 -9.12 10.53 -4.42
CA LYS A 95 -9.95 9.31 -4.51
C LYS A 95 -10.18 8.60 -3.18
N GLU A 96 -9.57 9.08 -2.09
CA GLU A 96 -9.71 8.51 -0.73
C GLU A 96 -9.41 7.00 -0.65
N ASN A 97 -8.47 6.50 -1.47
CA ASN A 97 -8.05 5.11 -1.41
C ASN A 97 -7.37 4.76 -0.08
N SER A 98 -7.31 3.45 0.22
CA SER A 98 -6.83 2.98 1.52
C SER A 98 -5.36 3.33 1.75
N ILE A 99 -4.99 3.56 3.00
CA ILE A 99 -3.59 3.81 3.37
C ILE A 99 -2.72 2.59 3.08
N ASP A 100 -3.25 1.37 3.23
CA ASP A 100 -2.52 0.14 2.94
C ASP A 100 -2.15 0.02 1.46
N ASP A 101 -3.02 0.50 0.56
CA ASP A 101 -2.70 0.61 -0.87
C ASP A 101 -1.59 1.64 -1.10
N PHE A 102 -1.55 2.72 -0.31
CA PHE A 102 -0.49 3.73 -0.39
C PHE A 102 0.85 3.18 0.05
N LYS A 103 0.85 2.51 1.20
CA LYS A 103 2.03 1.83 1.72
C LYS A 103 2.54 0.80 0.71
N ALA A 104 1.65 0.08 0.02
CA ALA A 104 2.01 -0.97 -0.94
C ALA A 104 2.71 -0.49 -2.22
N ASP A 105 2.75 0.82 -2.50
CA ASP A 105 3.60 1.38 -3.56
C ASP A 105 5.09 1.29 -3.19
N CYS A 106 5.43 1.26 -1.90
CA CYS A 106 6.77 0.93 -1.41
C CYS A 106 7.03 -0.58 -1.53
N ILE A 107 8.16 -0.97 -2.15
CA ILE A 107 8.49 -2.37 -2.46
C ILE A 107 8.51 -3.28 -1.20
N SER A 108 9.06 -2.79 -0.09
CA SER A 108 9.16 -3.56 1.16
C SER A 108 7.78 -3.85 1.74
N TYR A 109 6.88 -2.87 1.71
CA TYR A 109 5.51 -3.04 2.18
C TYR A 109 4.65 -3.83 1.20
N LYS A 110 4.91 -3.76 -0.12
CA LYS A 110 4.18 -4.51 -1.13
C LYS A 110 4.19 -6.02 -0.86
N TRP A 111 5.35 -6.57 -0.52
CA TRP A 111 5.50 -7.98 -0.19
C TRP A 111 4.81 -8.35 1.13
N TYR A 112 4.96 -7.49 2.14
CA TYR A 112 4.26 -7.65 3.41
C TYR A 112 2.74 -7.66 3.21
N ASN A 113 2.18 -6.68 2.51
CA ASN A 113 0.75 -6.58 2.25
C ASN A 113 0.24 -7.77 1.43
N HIS A 114 0.99 -8.18 0.39
CA HIS A 114 0.64 -9.35 -0.40
C HIS A 114 0.59 -10.64 0.45
N THR A 115 1.62 -10.89 1.26
CA THR A 115 1.68 -12.10 2.11
C THR A 115 0.64 -12.06 3.23
N LYS A 116 0.44 -10.92 3.89
CA LYS A 116 -0.61 -10.68 4.89
C LYS A 116 -1.99 -10.93 4.29
N SER A 117 -2.29 -10.35 3.15
CA SER A 117 -3.57 -10.51 2.44
C SER A 117 -3.81 -11.98 2.04
N PHE A 118 -2.79 -12.64 1.49
CA PHE A 118 -2.87 -14.04 1.11
C PHE A 118 -3.15 -14.95 2.32
N MET A 119 -2.41 -14.76 3.41
CA MET A 119 -2.55 -15.54 4.66
C MET A 119 -3.79 -15.19 5.48
N SER A 120 -4.39 -14.00 5.26
CA SER A 120 -5.64 -13.62 5.91
C SER A 120 -6.85 -14.41 5.39
N ASN A 121 -6.71 -15.07 4.23
CA ASN A 121 -7.79 -15.85 3.67
C ASN A 121 -7.95 -17.19 4.40
N TRP A 122 -9.15 -17.51 4.87
CA TRP A 122 -9.44 -18.76 5.57
C TRP A 122 -9.13 -20.02 4.73
N TRP A 123 -9.29 -19.94 3.40
CA TRP A 123 -9.05 -21.07 2.51
C TRP A 123 -7.56 -21.43 2.41
N PHE A 124 -6.66 -20.45 2.59
CA PHE A 124 -5.21 -20.69 2.64
C PHE A 124 -4.88 -21.67 3.76
N TRP A 125 -5.44 -21.44 4.96
CA TRP A 125 -5.26 -22.32 6.11
C TRP A 125 -5.89 -23.70 5.90
N GLY A 126 -7.03 -23.77 5.20
CA GLY A 126 -7.63 -25.04 4.81
C GLY A 126 -6.70 -25.89 3.94
N VAL A 127 -6.14 -25.29 2.89
CA VAL A 127 -5.16 -25.95 2.01
C VAL A 127 -3.89 -26.34 2.79
N PHE A 128 -3.41 -25.44 3.65
CA PHE A 128 -2.22 -25.67 4.47
C PHE A 128 -2.37 -26.90 5.38
N VAL A 129 -3.50 -27.03 6.07
CA VAL A 129 -3.80 -28.20 6.93
C VAL A 129 -3.93 -29.48 6.11
N ILE A 130 -4.59 -29.43 4.95
CA ILE A 130 -4.72 -30.59 4.06
C ILE A 130 -3.34 -31.09 3.60
N LEU A 131 -2.44 -30.18 3.21
CA LEU A 131 -1.08 -30.52 2.80
C LEU A 131 -0.28 -31.18 3.93
N ILE A 132 -0.44 -30.71 5.17
CA ILE A 132 0.17 -31.36 6.34
C ILE A 132 -0.35 -32.79 6.48
N ILE A 133 -1.67 -33.01 6.42
CA ILE A 133 -2.27 -34.34 6.55
C ILE A 133 -1.77 -35.28 5.44
N ILE A 134 -1.71 -34.81 4.19
CA ILE A 134 -1.18 -35.58 3.06
C ILE A 134 0.29 -35.96 3.31
N SER A 135 1.10 -35.03 3.80
CA SER A 135 2.51 -35.29 4.08
C SER A 135 2.73 -36.38 5.13
N PHE A 136 1.85 -36.48 6.14
CA PHE A 136 1.88 -37.57 7.12
C PHE A 136 1.38 -38.89 6.54
N ALA A 137 0.38 -38.85 5.64
CA ALA A 137 -0.20 -40.03 5.03
C ALA A 137 0.73 -40.70 3.99
N THR A 138 1.65 -39.94 3.38
CA THR A 138 2.56 -40.44 2.35
C THR A 138 3.98 -40.72 2.86
N LEU A 139 4.21 -40.74 4.18
CA LEU A 139 5.52 -40.97 4.82
C LEU A 139 6.23 -42.26 4.39
N ASP A 140 5.49 -43.24 3.86
CA ASP A 140 6.02 -44.52 3.37
C ASP A 140 6.53 -44.46 1.90
N MET A 141 6.37 -43.32 1.21
CA MET A 141 6.85 -43.11 -0.17
C MET A 141 8.26 -42.50 -0.19
N ASP A 142 9.07 -42.83 -1.20
CA ASP A 142 10.47 -42.40 -1.35
C ASP A 142 10.69 -40.92 -0.95
N GLY A 143 11.54 -40.69 0.06
CA GLY A 143 11.55 -39.49 0.90
C GLY A 143 11.90 -38.14 0.25
N ASN A 144 12.19 -38.09 -1.05
CA ASN A 144 12.59 -36.85 -1.72
C ASN A 144 11.40 -35.91 -2.00
N GLU A 145 10.22 -36.44 -2.33
CA GLU A 145 9.04 -35.61 -2.63
C GLU A 145 8.41 -35.04 -1.35
N LEU A 146 8.41 -35.83 -0.29
CA LEU A 146 7.99 -35.41 1.06
C LEU A 146 8.84 -34.26 1.59
N LEU A 147 10.15 -34.29 1.33
CA LEU A 147 11.07 -33.24 1.74
C LEU A 147 10.73 -31.90 1.07
N ILE A 148 10.37 -31.91 -0.21
CA ILE A 148 9.96 -30.68 -0.93
C ILE A 148 8.68 -30.11 -0.34
N ILE A 149 7.65 -30.95 -0.12
CA ILE A 149 6.38 -30.53 0.49
C ILE A 149 6.62 -29.96 1.90
N PHE A 150 7.43 -30.63 2.71
CA PHE A 150 7.78 -30.19 4.05
C PHE A 150 8.53 -28.84 4.03
N LEU A 151 9.49 -28.65 3.13
CA LEU A 151 10.21 -27.38 2.99
C LEU A 151 9.29 -26.22 2.57
N VAL A 152 8.31 -26.46 1.68
CA VAL A 152 7.31 -25.46 1.30
C VAL A 152 6.43 -25.09 2.50
N LEU A 153 5.97 -26.09 3.27
CA LEU A 153 5.18 -25.86 4.49
C LEU A 153 5.98 -25.08 5.55
N LEU A 154 7.24 -25.46 5.76
CA LEU A 154 8.16 -24.77 6.67
C LEU A 154 8.37 -23.31 6.24
N PHE A 155 8.58 -23.05 4.93
CA PHE A 155 8.73 -21.71 4.40
C PHE A 155 7.50 -20.84 4.72
N TYR A 156 6.29 -21.30 4.41
CA TYR A 156 5.07 -20.55 4.71
C TYR A 156 4.83 -20.37 6.21
N ALA A 157 5.17 -21.37 7.03
CA ALA A 157 5.10 -21.25 8.49
C ALA A 157 6.08 -20.19 9.00
N VAL A 158 7.31 -20.15 8.49
CA VAL A 158 8.30 -19.13 8.83
C VAL A 158 7.83 -17.75 8.39
N VAL A 159 7.36 -17.58 7.15
CA VAL A 159 6.83 -16.30 6.66
C VAL A 159 5.64 -15.85 7.51
N TRP A 160 4.75 -16.78 7.90
CA TRP A 160 3.63 -16.46 8.77
C TRP A 160 4.08 -16.03 10.16
N LEU A 161 5.03 -16.74 10.78
CA LEU A 161 5.61 -16.36 12.07
C LEU A 161 6.28 -14.99 11.99
N LEU A 162 7.03 -14.72 10.92
CA LEU A 162 7.66 -13.42 10.69
C LEU A 162 6.63 -12.30 10.52
N ASN A 163 5.53 -12.53 9.81
CA ASN A 163 4.46 -11.54 9.68
C ASN A 163 3.69 -11.36 11.00
N TYR A 164 3.42 -12.45 11.73
CA TYR A 164 2.64 -12.43 12.97
C TYR A 164 3.41 -11.77 14.12
N PHE A 165 4.71 -12.08 14.27
CA PHE A 165 5.55 -11.55 15.34
C PHE A 165 6.34 -10.29 14.94
N GLY A 166 6.66 -10.13 13.65
CA GLY A 166 7.42 -8.98 13.14
C GLY A 166 6.58 -7.73 12.91
N GLY A 167 5.25 -7.87 12.78
CA GLY A 167 4.35 -6.74 12.55
C GLY A 167 4.53 -6.09 11.18
N GLU A 168 4.04 -4.86 11.03
CA GLU A 168 4.28 -4.08 9.80
C GLU A 168 5.77 -3.76 9.65
N PRO A 169 6.34 -3.88 8.44
CA PRO A 169 7.74 -3.53 8.22
C PRO A 169 7.93 -2.06 8.55
N VAL A 170 8.92 -1.78 9.39
CA VAL A 170 9.30 -0.40 9.69
C VAL A 170 9.94 0.18 8.42
N PHE A 171 9.48 1.35 7.98
CA PHE A 171 10.08 2.07 6.85
C PHE A 171 11.49 2.62 7.18
N SER A 172 11.95 2.42 8.41
CA SER A 172 13.30 2.74 8.86
C SER A 172 14.35 1.97 8.06
N GLY A 173 15.21 2.70 7.36
CA GLY A 173 16.28 2.13 6.54
C GLY A 173 16.18 2.40 5.05
N VAL A 174 15.25 3.27 4.60
CA VAL A 174 15.33 3.83 3.24
C VAL A 174 16.66 4.55 3.09
N PRO A 175 17.51 4.18 2.11
CA PRO A 175 18.82 4.76 1.96
C PRO A 175 18.72 6.25 1.62
N ASP A 176 19.30 7.09 2.49
CA ASP A 176 19.42 8.52 2.26
C ASP A 176 20.75 8.83 1.56
N ASN A 177 20.73 8.74 0.23
CA ASN A 177 21.91 8.96 -0.61
C ASN A 177 22.16 10.44 -0.90
N PHE A 178 21.18 11.30 -0.60
CA PHE A 178 21.16 12.71 -0.98
C PHE A 178 21.09 13.64 0.24
N ILE A 179 21.79 13.30 1.32
CA ILE A 179 21.88 14.13 2.53
C ILE A 179 22.58 15.46 2.21
N ASN A 180 23.75 15.39 1.56
CA ASN A 180 24.62 16.54 1.27
C ASN A 180 24.60 16.95 -0.20
N THR A 181 23.85 16.24 -1.04
CA THR A 181 23.80 16.40 -2.49
C THR A 181 22.35 16.51 -2.93
N LEU A 182 22.14 17.19 -4.05
CA LEU A 182 20.81 17.34 -4.65
C LEU A 182 20.43 16.05 -5.38
N ASP A 183 19.20 15.59 -5.20
CA ASP A 183 18.64 14.53 -6.04
C ASP A 183 18.14 15.16 -7.34
N THR A 184 18.95 15.16 -8.39
CA THR A 184 18.62 15.85 -9.65
C THR A 184 17.41 15.27 -10.39
N VAL A 185 16.96 14.07 -10.00
CA VAL A 185 15.73 13.48 -10.55
C VAL A 185 14.51 14.11 -9.90
N TRP A 186 14.59 14.38 -8.60
CA TRP A 186 13.47 14.88 -7.79
C TRP A 186 13.47 16.39 -7.57
N GLU A 187 14.65 16.98 -7.54
CA GLU A 187 14.90 18.33 -7.08
C GLU A 187 15.63 19.15 -8.14
N SER A 188 15.30 20.44 -8.18
CA SER A 188 16.01 21.47 -8.91
C SER A 188 16.36 22.62 -7.97
N LYS A 189 17.44 23.34 -8.31
CA LYS A 189 17.85 24.52 -7.55
C LYS A 189 16.83 25.64 -7.73
N ILE A 190 16.70 26.45 -6.68
CA ILE A 190 15.97 27.72 -6.68
C ILE A 190 16.61 28.71 -7.64
#